data_AF-A0A4Q4BUR2-F1
#
_entry.id   AF-A0A4Q4BUR2-F1
#
_cell.length_a   1.000
_cell.length_b   1.000
_cell.length_c   1.000
_cell.angle_alpha   90.00
_cell.angle_beta   90.00
_cell.angle_gamma   90.00
#
_symmetry.space_group_name_H-M   'P 1'
#
loop_
_entity.id
_entity.type
_entity.pdbx_description
1 polymer ?
#
loop_
_entity_poly.entity_id
_entity_poly.type
_entity_poly.pdbx_seq_one_letter_code
_entity_poly.pdbx_strand_id
1 'polypeptide(L)'
;MRHKSRPQGCACGCGPGCVHARLADAIPLVSSLLSSTARDEGLVIAIADREARLHYVDGDSRARSRAESIGFTAGANWSEAQVGTNAPGRAVARGEAVSIHREEHTRPDVHPFSCSAAPLVDPVTGEVLGALDVTGGDAAADRRTLALVQATAAAVARELRLAGVPVGPQPHTSARLRLVHHGRPCIETGTATHALTDRHAELLATLALKPQGLSADEIGALVYPDGTPPATIRGELLRLRRRLDTIPGAPNLESRPYRLTGPLLIDAVQVTEHLRRGEHDEALELYRGASLTHSEAEPVVDLLRSTSGSLREAMLSDATPETLLRYLDLPEATDDVESWHMALTVLPPRAPQRAIVLTHLEQLDTRLRQAN
;
A
#
# COMPACT_ATOMS: atom_id res chain seq x y z
N MET A 1 -31.24 -30.71 2.81
CA MET A 1 -30.51 -29.82 3.73
C MET A 1 -29.19 -30.49 4.12
N ARG A 2 -28.07 -30.11 3.49
CA ARG A 2 -26.73 -30.50 3.93
C ARG A 2 -25.95 -29.20 4.15
N HIS A 3 -25.61 -28.94 5.41
CA HIS A 3 -24.77 -27.81 5.80
C HIS A 3 -23.41 -27.93 5.10
N LYS A 4 -23.09 -26.99 4.19
CA LYS A 4 -21.71 -26.73 3.79
C LYS A 4 -21.08 -25.90 4.90
N SER A 5 -20.18 -26.51 5.64
CA SER A 5 -19.31 -25.89 6.64
C SER A 5 -18.54 -24.73 6.00
N ARG A 6 -18.73 -23.52 6.52
CA ARG A 6 -17.78 -22.41 6.32
C ARG A 6 -16.43 -22.82 6.94
N PRO A 7 -15.29 -22.61 6.27
CA PRO A 7 -14.01 -22.82 6.92
C PRO A 7 -13.86 -21.78 8.05
N GLN A 8 -13.83 -22.27 9.29
CA GLN A 8 -13.51 -21.47 10.47
C GLN A 8 -11.98 -21.39 10.58
N GLY A 9 -11.42 -20.22 10.24
CA GLY A 9 -10.04 -19.82 10.60
C GLY A 9 -8.90 -20.41 9.77
N CYS A 10 -7.81 -19.64 9.65
CA CYS A 10 -6.50 -20.07 9.13
C CYS A 10 -6.02 -21.27 9.95
N ALA A 11 -5.73 -22.41 9.30
CA ALA A 11 -5.14 -23.60 9.95
C ALA A 11 -3.78 -23.33 10.64
N CYS A 12 -3.23 -22.16 10.36
CA CYS A 12 -1.95 -21.60 10.75
C CYS A 12 -1.88 -21.05 12.18
N GLY A 13 -3.03 -20.71 12.78
CA GLY A 13 -3.08 -19.90 14.01
C GLY A 13 -2.61 -18.44 13.85
N CYS A 14 -2.26 -18.02 12.63
CA CYS A 14 -1.88 -16.64 12.28
C CYS A 14 -3.14 -15.75 12.24
N GLY A 15 -3.06 -14.56 12.82
CA GLY A 15 -4.15 -13.58 12.80
C GLY A 15 -4.58 -13.12 11.37
N PRO A 16 -5.63 -12.30 11.26
CA PRO A 16 -6.11 -11.77 9.98
C PRO A 16 -5.04 -10.93 9.31
N GLY A 17 -4.53 -11.33 8.14
CA GLY A 17 -3.41 -10.68 7.43
C GLY A 17 -2.24 -11.59 7.03
N CYS A 18 -2.28 -12.87 7.44
CA CYS A 18 -1.35 -13.89 6.95
C CYS A 18 -1.48 -14.09 5.42
N VAL A 19 -0.38 -14.42 4.74
CA VAL A 19 -0.37 -14.83 3.31
C VAL A 19 -1.44 -15.88 3.01
N HIS A 20 -1.68 -16.81 3.94
CA HIS A 20 -2.74 -17.82 3.85
C HIS A 20 -4.15 -17.21 3.83
N ALA A 21 -4.40 -16.16 4.62
CA ALA A 21 -5.68 -15.44 4.61
C ALA A 21 -5.86 -14.66 3.29
N ARG A 22 -4.80 -14.02 2.79
CA ARG A 22 -4.85 -13.31 1.49
C ARG A 22 -5.09 -14.25 0.31
N LEU A 23 -4.51 -15.44 0.31
CA LEU A 23 -4.81 -16.46 -0.69
C LEU A 23 -6.24 -17.00 -0.55
N ALA A 24 -6.75 -17.10 0.67
CA ALA A 24 -8.15 -17.48 0.89
C ALA A 24 -9.13 -16.42 0.34
N ASP A 25 -8.79 -15.13 0.43
CA ASP A 25 -9.59 -14.03 -0.12
C ASP A 25 -9.65 -14.05 -1.66
N ALA A 26 -8.67 -14.66 -2.32
CA ALA A 26 -8.68 -14.85 -3.77
C ALA A 26 -9.65 -15.96 -4.25
N ILE A 27 -9.99 -16.93 -3.38
CA ILE A 27 -10.78 -18.11 -3.74
C ILE A 27 -12.16 -17.76 -4.34
N PRO A 28 -12.97 -16.84 -3.75
CA PRO A 28 -14.28 -16.52 -4.29
C PRO A 28 -14.24 -15.95 -5.70
N LEU A 29 -13.28 -15.06 -6.00
CA LEU A 29 -13.14 -14.47 -7.33
C LEU A 29 -12.67 -15.52 -8.34
N VAL A 30 -11.64 -16.30 -8.00
CA VAL A 30 -11.16 -17.41 -8.83
C VAL A 30 -12.28 -18.40 -9.12
N SER A 31 -13.07 -18.77 -8.11
CA SER A 31 -14.23 -19.65 -8.28
C SER A 31 -15.26 -19.02 -9.22
N SER A 32 -15.57 -17.73 -9.05
CA SER A 32 -16.55 -17.03 -9.88
C SER A 32 -16.11 -16.94 -11.35
N LEU A 33 -14.82 -16.80 -11.63
CA LEU A 33 -14.29 -16.62 -12.98
C LEU A 33 -14.02 -17.93 -13.70
N LEU A 34 -13.60 -18.98 -12.98
CA LEU A 34 -13.07 -20.19 -13.59
C LEU A 34 -13.90 -21.45 -13.34
N SER A 35 -14.73 -21.52 -12.30
CA SER A 35 -15.39 -22.79 -11.93
C SER A 35 -16.39 -23.31 -12.97
N SER A 36 -17.05 -22.45 -13.76
CA SER A 36 -17.92 -22.90 -14.86
C SER A 36 -17.08 -23.50 -15.99
N THR A 37 -16.11 -22.75 -16.50
CA THR A 37 -15.17 -23.17 -17.54
C THR A 37 -14.45 -24.46 -17.17
N ALA A 38 -14.00 -24.58 -15.91
CA ALA A 38 -13.32 -25.79 -15.46
C ALA A 38 -14.21 -27.03 -15.46
N ARG A 39 -15.51 -26.89 -15.19
CA ARG A 39 -16.46 -28.02 -15.28
C ARG A 39 -16.76 -28.39 -16.72
N ASP A 40 -16.87 -27.40 -17.61
CA ASP A 40 -17.21 -27.61 -19.02
C ASP A 40 -16.04 -28.21 -19.82
N GLU A 41 -14.81 -27.79 -19.51
CA GLU A 41 -13.58 -28.19 -20.22
C GLU A 41 -12.83 -29.35 -19.54
N GLY A 42 -13.36 -29.91 -18.44
CA GLY A 42 -12.71 -31.02 -17.73
C GLY A 42 -11.38 -30.62 -17.07
N LEU A 43 -11.33 -29.43 -16.48
CA LEU A 43 -10.15 -28.86 -15.82
C LEU A 43 -10.29 -28.87 -14.29
N VAL A 44 -9.15 -28.75 -13.64
CA VAL A 44 -8.99 -28.55 -12.19
C VAL A 44 -8.30 -27.21 -11.99
N ILE A 45 -8.81 -26.42 -11.06
CA ILE A 45 -8.21 -25.16 -10.62
C ILE A 45 -7.58 -25.41 -9.26
N ALA A 46 -6.38 -24.90 -9.06
CA ALA A 46 -5.74 -24.89 -7.76
C ALA A 46 -5.11 -23.54 -7.42
N ILE A 47 -5.05 -23.25 -6.13
CA ILE A 47 -4.29 -22.12 -5.59
C ILE A 47 -3.23 -22.68 -4.65
N ALA A 48 -1.98 -22.32 -4.88
CA ALA A 48 -0.84 -22.70 -4.07
C ALA A 48 -0.27 -21.49 -3.31
N ASP A 49 0.37 -21.71 -2.16
CA ASP A 49 1.15 -20.67 -1.46
C ASP A 49 2.58 -20.52 -2.00
N ARG A 50 3.40 -19.66 -1.36
CA ARG A 50 4.81 -19.43 -1.74
C ARG A 50 5.71 -20.64 -1.54
N GLU A 51 5.29 -21.61 -0.74
CA GLU A 51 5.97 -22.89 -0.60
C GLU A 51 5.41 -23.94 -1.58
N ALA A 52 4.56 -23.51 -2.53
CA ALA A 52 3.83 -24.33 -3.50
C ALA A 52 2.95 -25.41 -2.86
N ARG A 53 2.42 -25.16 -1.65
CA ARG A 53 1.40 -26.00 -1.03
C ARG A 53 0.02 -25.61 -1.51
N LEU A 54 -0.75 -26.59 -1.98
CA LEU A 54 -2.10 -26.39 -2.50
C LEU A 54 -3.06 -26.05 -1.36
N HIS A 55 -3.72 -24.90 -1.38
CA HIS A 55 -4.73 -24.49 -0.39
C HIS A 55 -6.15 -24.74 -0.86
N TYR A 56 -6.35 -24.68 -2.17
CA TYR A 56 -7.65 -24.85 -2.80
C TYR A 56 -7.48 -25.71 -4.05
N VAL A 57 -8.39 -26.65 -4.24
CA VAL A 57 -8.49 -27.50 -5.44
C VAL A 57 -9.99 -27.73 -5.72
N ASP A 58 -10.47 -27.32 -6.89
CA ASP A 58 -11.85 -27.54 -7.36
C ASP A 58 -11.88 -27.66 -8.89
N GLY A 59 -13.00 -28.08 -9.47
CA GLY A 59 -13.16 -28.19 -10.92
C GLY A 59 -14.11 -29.29 -11.34
N ASP A 60 -13.90 -29.86 -12.52
CA ASP A 60 -14.63 -31.04 -12.97
C ASP A 60 -14.40 -32.23 -12.03
N SER A 61 -15.48 -32.97 -11.75
CA SER A 61 -15.46 -34.10 -10.83
C SER A 61 -14.53 -35.23 -11.27
N ARG A 62 -14.45 -35.53 -12.58
CA ARG A 62 -13.59 -36.61 -13.11
C ARG A 62 -12.15 -36.16 -13.19
N ALA A 63 -11.91 -34.94 -13.66
CA ALA A 63 -10.58 -34.34 -13.69
C ALA A 63 -9.99 -34.26 -12.28
N ARG A 64 -10.79 -33.86 -11.29
CA ARG A 64 -10.38 -33.80 -9.88
C ARG A 64 -10.06 -35.18 -9.31
N SER A 65 -10.87 -36.20 -9.57
CA SER A 65 -10.55 -37.58 -9.13
C SER A 65 -9.27 -38.12 -9.79
N ARG A 66 -8.98 -37.75 -11.04
CA ARG A 66 -7.70 -38.07 -11.68
C ARG A 66 -6.54 -37.32 -11.02
N ALA A 67 -6.70 -36.03 -10.73
CA ALA A 67 -5.69 -35.22 -10.05
C ALA A 67 -5.41 -35.72 -8.62
N GLU A 68 -6.45 -36.15 -7.89
CA GLU A 68 -6.32 -36.78 -6.58
C GLU A 68 -5.45 -38.05 -6.63
N SER A 69 -5.48 -38.82 -7.73
CA SER A 69 -4.69 -40.05 -7.88
C SER A 69 -3.17 -39.85 -7.93
N ILE A 70 -2.73 -38.64 -8.30
CA ILE A 70 -1.31 -38.23 -8.31
C ILE A 70 -0.92 -37.40 -7.08
N GLY A 71 -1.83 -37.27 -6.10
CA GLY A 71 -1.60 -36.47 -4.89
C GLY A 71 -1.78 -34.96 -5.09
N PHE A 72 -2.48 -34.55 -6.16
CA PHE A 72 -2.81 -33.14 -6.41
C PHE A 72 -4.07 -32.75 -5.62
N THR A 73 -3.92 -32.60 -4.30
CA THR A 73 -5.00 -32.35 -3.36
C THR A 73 -4.66 -31.19 -2.42
N ALA A 74 -5.68 -30.55 -1.85
CA ALA A 74 -5.46 -29.50 -0.85
C ALA A 74 -4.63 -30.04 0.33
N GLY A 75 -3.59 -29.29 0.71
CA GLY A 75 -2.58 -29.63 1.71
C GLY A 75 -1.29 -30.21 1.13
N ALA A 76 -1.30 -30.72 -0.12
CA ALA A 76 -0.13 -31.31 -0.75
C ALA A 76 0.91 -30.23 -1.14
N ASN A 77 2.20 -30.54 -0.98
CA ASN A 77 3.30 -29.67 -1.38
C ASN A 77 3.79 -30.07 -2.79
N TRP A 78 3.64 -29.14 -3.72
CA TRP A 78 3.98 -29.26 -5.14
C TRP A 78 5.18 -28.38 -5.52
N SER A 79 6.05 -28.05 -4.58
CA SER A 79 7.33 -27.38 -4.87
C SER A 79 8.20 -28.23 -5.81
N GLU A 80 8.98 -27.56 -6.67
CA GLU A 80 9.88 -28.26 -7.61
C GLU A 80 10.91 -29.14 -6.87
N ALA A 81 11.31 -28.73 -5.66
CA ALA A 81 12.20 -29.50 -4.80
C ALA A 81 11.59 -30.85 -4.37
N GLN A 82 10.26 -30.95 -4.25
CA GLN A 82 9.57 -32.15 -3.80
C GLN A 82 9.04 -33.02 -4.94
N VAL A 83 8.51 -32.41 -6.00
CA VAL A 83 7.77 -33.11 -7.05
C VAL A 83 8.52 -33.11 -8.40
N GLY A 84 9.52 -32.25 -8.56
CA GLY A 84 10.18 -32.00 -9.85
C GLY A 84 9.42 -30.95 -10.67
N THR A 85 9.74 -30.85 -11.97
CA THR A 85 9.14 -29.82 -12.86
C THR A 85 7.62 -29.93 -12.85
N ASN A 86 6.95 -28.87 -12.40
CA ASN A 86 5.50 -28.73 -12.38
C ASN A 86 5.10 -27.23 -12.41
N ALA A 87 3.88 -26.95 -12.83
CA ALA A 87 3.42 -25.57 -13.06
C ALA A 87 3.33 -24.71 -11.78
N PRO A 88 2.66 -25.10 -10.68
CA PRO A 88 2.54 -24.23 -9.51
C PRO A 88 3.89 -23.95 -8.85
N GLY A 89 4.74 -24.97 -8.68
CA GLY A 89 6.08 -24.80 -8.11
C GLY A 89 6.96 -23.88 -8.96
N ARG A 90 6.90 -24.01 -10.28
CA ARG A 90 7.72 -23.21 -11.20
C ARG A 90 7.24 -21.77 -11.32
N ALA A 91 5.92 -21.54 -11.37
CA ALA A 91 5.35 -20.20 -11.38
C ALA A 91 5.76 -19.40 -10.13
N VAL A 92 5.75 -20.06 -8.97
CA VAL A 92 6.22 -19.46 -7.71
C VAL A 92 7.73 -19.18 -7.75
N ALA A 93 8.54 -20.16 -8.14
CA ALA A 93 10.00 -20.03 -8.13
C ALA A 93 10.52 -18.97 -9.10
N ARG A 94 9.85 -18.78 -10.24
CA ARG A 94 10.27 -17.84 -11.28
C ARG A 94 9.55 -16.49 -11.23
N GLY A 95 8.42 -16.41 -10.53
CA GLY A 95 7.57 -15.21 -10.54
C GLY A 95 7.01 -14.89 -11.93
N GLU A 96 6.87 -15.88 -12.81
CA GLU A 96 6.39 -15.73 -14.18
C GLU A 96 5.32 -16.78 -14.50
N ALA A 97 4.45 -16.48 -15.46
CA ALA A 97 3.46 -17.45 -15.91
C ALA A 97 4.10 -18.52 -16.79
N VAL A 98 3.70 -19.77 -16.61
CA VAL A 98 4.27 -20.93 -17.27
C VAL A 98 3.18 -21.89 -17.74
N SER A 99 3.46 -22.60 -18.84
CA SER A 99 2.71 -23.78 -19.24
C SER A 99 3.65 -24.97 -19.25
N ILE A 100 3.20 -26.10 -18.70
CA ILE A 100 3.93 -27.37 -18.68
C ILE A 100 3.10 -28.40 -19.44
N HIS A 101 3.67 -29.01 -20.46
CA HIS A 101 3.02 -30.00 -21.31
C HIS A 101 3.46 -31.41 -20.93
N ARG A 102 2.52 -32.28 -20.54
CA ARG A 102 2.71 -33.75 -20.45
C ARG A 102 4.09 -34.19 -19.94
N GLU A 103 4.97 -34.66 -20.82
CA GLU A 103 6.29 -35.23 -20.52
C GLU A 103 7.32 -34.20 -20.03
N GLU A 104 7.02 -32.90 -20.11
CA GLU A 104 7.80 -31.85 -19.46
C GLU A 104 7.77 -31.95 -17.93
N HIS A 105 6.76 -32.64 -17.37
CA HIS A 105 6.78 -33.03 -15.98
C HIS A 105 7.88 -34.07 -15.72
N THR A 106 8.67 -33.85 -14.66
CA THR A 106 9.76 -34.77 -14.30
C THR A 106 9.23 -36.15 -13.86
N ARG A 107 8.01 -36.20 -13.35
CA ARG A 107 7.37 -37.41 -12.82
C ARG A 107 6.49 -38.09 -13.87
N PRO A 108 6.75 -39.36 -14.24
CA PRO A 108 5.97 -40.06 -15.27
C PRO A 108 4.48 -40.23 -14.96
N ASP A 109 4.12 -40.33 -13.69
CA ASP A 109 2.73 -40.43 -13.26
C ASP A 109 1.93 -39.13 -13.47
N VAL A 110 2.62 -38.00 -13.69
CA VAL A 110 2.02 -36.69 -14.00
C VAL A 110 1.93 -36.44 -15.51
N HIS A 111 2.59 -37.24 -16.36
CA HIS A 111 2.56 -37.11 -17.84
C HIS A 111 1.16 -37.07 -18.48
N PRO A 112 0.11 -37.71 -17.91
CA PRO A 112 -1.25 -37.57 -18.43
C PRO A 112 -1.87 -36.17 -18.29
N PHE A 113 -1.18 -35.23 -17.63
CA PHE A 113 -1.66 -33.88 -17.35
C PHE A 113 -0.81 -32.82 -18.05
N SER A 114 -1.48 -31.75 -18.44
CA SER A 114 -0.85 -30.49 -18.83
C SER A 114 -1.40 -29.39 -17.93
N CYS A 115 -0.61 -28.33 -17.73
CA CYS A 115 -0.89 -27.32 -16.73
C CYS A 115 -0.53 -25.91 -17.24
N SER A 116 -1.29 -24.91 -16.83
CA SER A 116 -0.90 -23.49 -16.93
C SER A 116 -1.02 -22.84 -15.57
N ALA A 117 0.04 -22.16 -15.14
CA ALA A 117 0.08 -21.45 -13.88
C ALA A 117 0.55 -20.01 -14.05
N ALA A 118 0.05 -19.11 -13.21
CA ALA A 118 0.53 -17.74 -13.08
C ALA A 118 0.76 -17.38 -11.62
N PRO A 119 1.78 -16.56 -11.31
CA PRO A 119 2.04 -16.10 -9.96
C PRO A 119 0.89 -15.20 -9.47
N LEU A 120 0.50 -15.40 -8.23
CA LEU A 120 -0.34 -14.45 -7.49
C LEU A 120 0.58 -13.50 -6.76
N VAL A 121 0.57 -12.23 -7.16
CA VAL A 121 1.51 -11.21 -6.68
C VAL A 121 0.77 -10.25 -5.76
N ASP A 122 1.42 -9.88 -4.67
CA ASP A 122 0.96 -8.84 -3.78
C ASP A 122 0.99 -7.48 -4.51
N PRO A 123 -0.16 -6.82 -4.71
CA PRO A 123 -0.22 -5.59 -5.47
C PRO A 123 0.40 -4.39 -4.76
N VAL A 124 0.75 -4.52 -3.47
CA VAL A 124 1.35 -3.50 -2.61
C VAL A 124 2.85 -3.74 -2.45
N THR A 125 3.28 -4.96 -2.14
CA THR A 125 4.71 -5.28 -1.91
C THR A 125 5.44 -5.77 -3.15
N GLY A 126 4.71 -6.24 -4.18
CA GLY A 126 5.29 -6.89 -5.35
C GLY A 126 5.78 -8.31 -5.10
N GLU A 127 5.59 -8.87 -3.89
CA GLU A 127 6.03 -10.22 -3.56
C GLU A 127 5.10 -11.29 -4.14
N VAL A 128 5.66 -12.46 -4.50
CA VAL A 128 4.87 -13.62 -4.92
C VAL A 128 4.23 -14.27 -3.69
N LEU A 129 2.91 -14.20 -3.60
CA LEU A 129 2.11 -14.82 -2.53
C LEU A 129 1.94 -16.32 -2.75
N GLY A 130 1.96 -16.75 -4.01
CA GLY A 130 1.68 -18.11 -4.43
C GLY A 130 1.42 -18.21 -5.93
N ALA A 131 0.64 -19.20 -6.36
CA ALA A 131 0.28 -19.38 -7.77
C ALA A 131 -1.18 -19.81 -7.94
N LEU A 132 -1.79 -19.33 -9.03
CA LEU A 132 -3.02 -19.88 -9.59
C LEU A 132 -2.62 -20.88 -10.67
N ASP A 133 -3.13 -22.10 -10.56
CA ASP A 133 -2.87 -23.19 -11.49
C ASP A 133 -4.18 -23.73 -12.09
N VAL A 134 -4.13 -24.08 -13.36
CA VAL A 134 -5.17 -24.83 -14.06
C VAL A 134 -4.53 -26.08 -14.66
N THR A 135 -5.02 -27.24 -14.23
CA THR A 135 -4.53 -28.56 -14.58
C THR A 135 -5.61 -29.36 -15.30
N GLY A 136 -5.24 -30.12 -16.33
CA GLY A 136 -6.19 -30.95 -17.08
C GLY A 136 -5.54 -31.74 -18.21
N GLY A 137 -6.29 -31.94 -19.30
CA GLY A 137 -5.74 -32.46 -20.56
C GLY A 137 -4.96 -31.40 -21.34
N ASP A 138 -4.76 -31.60 -22.64
CA ASP A 138 -3.92 -30.71 -23.47
C ASP A 138 -4.39 -29.26 -23.48
N ALA A 139 -5.71 -29.06 -23.46
CA ALA A 139 -6.32 -27.74 -23.39
C ALA A 139 -5.86 -26.90 -22.17
N ALA A 140 -5.40 -27.54 -21.10
CA ALA A 140 -4.90 -26.86 -19.91
C ALA A 140 -3.57 -26.12 -20.14
N ALA A 141 -2.76 -26.52 -21.13
CA ALA A 141 -1.51 -25.86 -21.52
C ALA A 141 -1.61 -25.09 -22.84
N ASP A 142 -2.82 -24.87 -23.35
CA ASP A 142 -3.03 -24.02 -24.52
C ASP A 142 -2.76 -22.54 -24.20
N ARG A 143 -2.28 -21.79 -25.21
CA ARG A 143 -2.04 -20.34 -25.09
C ARG A 143 -3.24 -19.55 -24.59
N ARG A 144 -4.45 -19.98 -24.93
CA ARG A 144 -5.70 -19.34 -24.48
C ARG A 144 -5.93 -19.54 -22.98
N THR A 145 -5.64 -20.74 -22.48
CA THR A 145 -5.75 -21.06 -21.06
C THR A 145 -4.70 -20.32 -20.26
N LEU A 146 -3.45 -20.25 -20.73
CA LEU A 146 -2.41 -19.43 -20.08
C LEU A 146 -2.83 -17.96 -19.99
N ALA A 147 -3.36 -17.38 -21.08
CA ALA A 147 -3.84 -16.00 -21.08
C ALA A 147 -5.02 -15.79 -20.11
N LEU A 148 -5.94 -16.75 -20.00
CA LEU A 148 -7.04 -16.72 -19.03
C LEU A 148 -6.52 -16.79 -17.58
N VAL A 149 -5.55 -17.66 -17.31
CA VAL A 149 -4.92 -17.80 -16.00
C VAL A 149 -4.18 -16.52 -15.61
N GLN A 150 -3.43 -15.90 -16.54
CA GLN A 150 -2.77 -14.61 -16.34
C GLN A 150 -3.78 -13.48 -16.09
N ALA A 151 -4.84 -13.39 -16.90
CA ALA A 151 -5.88 -12.37 -16.72
C ALA A 151 -6.59 -12.55 -15.37
N THR A 152 -6.82 -13.78 -14.95
CA THR A 152 -7.44 -14.07 -13.65
C THR A 152 -6.50 -13.75 -12.50
N ALA A 153 -5.21 -14.06 -12.60
CA ALA A 153 -4.21 -13.66 -11.62
C ALA A 153 -4.10 -12.13 -11.49
N ALA A 154 -4.17 -11.40 -12.62
CA ALA A 154 -4.20 -9.94 -12.62
C ALA A 154 -5.48 -9.38 -11.99
N ALA A 155 -6.64 -10.01 -12.25
CA ALA A 155 -7.90 -9.66 -11.61
C ALA A 155 -7.85 -9.91 -10.09
N VAL A 156 -7.24 -11.02 -9.66
CA VAL A 156 -6.98 -11.30 -8.24
C VAL A 156 -6.07 -10.25 -7.64
N ALA A 157 -4.97 -9.86 -8.29
CA ALA A 157 -4.10 -8.79 -7.79
C ALA A 157 -4.86 -7.46 -7.68
N ARG A 158 -5.75 -7.14 -8.63
CA ARG A 158 -6.60 -5.95 -8.56
C ARG A 158 -7.63 -6.06 -7.42
N GLU A 159 -8.25 -7.21 -7.25
CA GLU A 159 -9.20 -7.47 -6.16
C GLU A 159 -8.51 -7.39 -4.81
N LEU A 160 -7.32 -7.96 -4.66
CA LEU A 160 -6.50 -7.83 -3.44
C LEU A 160 -6.07 -6.38 -3.19
N ARG A 161 -5.90 -5.56 -4.24
CA ARG A 161 -5.64 -4.12 -4.13
C ARG A 161 -6.89 -3.35 -3.70
N LEU A 162 -8.07 -3.74 -4.20
CA LEU A 162 -9.37 -3.11 -3.89
C LEU A 162 -9.92 -3.54 -2.53
N ALA A 163 -9.81 -4.83 -2.18
CA ALA A 163 -9.96 -5.35 -0.83
C ALA A 163 -8.86 -4.81 0.11
N GLY A 164 -7.75 -4.35 -0.48
CA GLY A 164 -6.71 -3.54 0.15
C GLY A 164 -7.03 -2.04 0.24
N VAL A 165 -8.19 -1.56 -0.23
CA VAL A 165 -8.72 -0.25 0.18
C VAL A 165 -9.05 -0.36 1.67
N PRO A 166 -8.43 0.44 2.54
CA PRO A 166 -8.48 0.20 3.96
C PRO A 166 -9.87 0.49 4.53
N VAL A 167 -10.57 -0.57 4.96
CA VAL A 167 -11.59 -0.48 6.02
C VAL A 167 -11.09 -1.31 7.20
N GLY A 168 -10.33 -0.66 8.12
CA GLY A 168 -9.92 -1.24 9.40
C GLY A 168 -8.69 -2.19 9.36
N PRO A 169 -8.11 -2.53 10.52
CA PRO A 169 -6.66 -2.61 10.73
C PRO A 169 -6.01 -3.88 10.18
N GLN A 170 -4.91 -3.73 9.43
CA GLN A 170 -3.99 -4.82 9.09
C GLN A 170 -2.89 -5.00 10.16
N PRO A 171 -2.43 -6.21 10.49
CA PRO A 171 -1.35 -6.42 11.44
C PRO A 171 0.02 -6.32 10.75
N HIS A 172 0.36 -5.12 10.27
CA HIS A 172 1.70 -4.51 10.22
C HIS A 172 1.50 -3.00 10.02
N THR A 173 0.64 -2.36 10.82
CA THR A 173 0.38 -0.92 10.72
C THR A 173 1.55 -0.17 11.32
N SER A 174 2.45 0.29 10.46
CA SER A 174 3.28 1.44 10.82
C SER A 174 2.34 2.59 11.14
N ALA A 175 2.42 3.14 12.34
CA ALA A 175 1.70 4.36 12.65
C ALA A 175 2.11 5.44 11.64
N ARG A 176 1.22 6.37 11.33
CA ARG A 176 1.50 7.51 10.46
C ARG A 176 1.28 8.80 11.22
N LEU A 177 2.32 9.60 11.34
CA LEU A 177 2.22 10.97 11.81
C LEU A 177 1.71 11.84 10.66
N ARG A 178 0.56 12.49 10.88
CA ARG A 178 -0.07 13.41 9.93
C ARG A 178 0.28 14.85 10.28
N LEU A 179 1.09 15.47 9.42
CA LEU A 179 1.54 16.86 9.51
C LEU A 179 1.15 17.70 8.29
N VAL A 180 0.73 17.09 7.19
CA VAL A 180 0.31 17.81 5.96
C VAL A 180 -1.15 17.52 5.64
N HIS A 181 -2.01 17.69 6.65
CA HIS A 181 -3.45 17.56 6.50
C HIS A 181 -4.20 18.74 7.13
N HIS A 182 -5.47 18.91 6.75
CA HIS A 182 -6.34 19.92 7.34
C HIS A 182 -6.65 19.61 8.82
N GLY A 183 -6.01 20.35 9.73
CA GLY A 183 -6.38 20.37 11.14
C GLY A 183 -5.20 20.25 12.08
N ARG A 184 -5.47 19.70 13.27
CA ARG A 184 -4.44 19.46 14.30
C ARG A 184 -3.58 18.26 13.91
N PRO A 185 -2.27 18.27 14.21
CA PRO A 185 -1.43 17.12 13.96
C PRO A 185 -1.95 15.89 14.72
N CYS A 186 -1.89 14.74 14.09
CA CYS A 186 -2.40 13.50 14.66
C CYS A 186 -1.53 12.31 14.29
N ILE A 187 -1.68 11.23 15.06
CA ILE A 187 -1.11 9.93 14.71
C ILE A 187 -2.26 9.01 14.29
N GLU A 188 -2.17 8.51 13.07
CA GLU A 188 -3.06 7.50 12.52
C GLU A 188 -2.43 6.13 12.75
N THR A 189 -3.17 5.24 13.40
CA THR A 189 -2.85 3.82 13.46
C THR A 189 -3.92 3.06 12.71
N GLY A 190 -3.72 1.76 12.44
CA GLY A 190 -4.72 0.98 11.71
C GLY A 190 -6.10 0.93 12.36
N THR A 191 -6.18 1.25 13.66
CA THR A 191 -7.40 1.17 14.46
C THR A 191 -8.08 2.51 14.70
N ALA A 192 -7.35 3.64 14.68
CA ALA A 192 -7.90 4.95 14.97
C ALA A 192 -6.94 6.10 14.63
N THR A 193 -7.51 7.32 14.58
CA THR A 193 -6.76 8.57 14.51
C THR A 193 -6.75 9.24 15.89
N HIS A 194 -5.58 9.60 16.38
CA HIS A 194 -5.39 10.20 17.70
C HIS A 194 -4.76 11.59 17.56
N ALA A 195 -5.50 12.63 17.96
CA ALA A 195 -4.98 13.99 17.98
C ALA A 195 -3.78 14.12 18.93
N LEU A 196 -2.79 14.90 18.49
CA LEU A 196 -1.61 15.28 19.25
C LEU A 196 -1.67 16.77 19.57
N THR A 197 -0.90 17.18 20.57
CA THR A 197 -0.56 18.60 20.73
C THR A 197 0.54 18.94 19.73
N ASP A 198 0.66 20.22 19.39
CA ASP A 198 1.69 20.68 18.45
C ASP A 198 3.09 20.26 18.94
N ARG A 199 3.36 20.45 20.24
CA ARG A 199 4.63 20.05 20.85
C ARG A 199 4.90 18.55 20.78
N HIS A 200 3.88 17.71 20.98
CA HIS A 200 4.05 16.26 20.85
C HIS A 200 4.32 15.84 19.40
N ALA A 201 3.66 16.49 18.44
CA ALA A 201 3.88 16.24 17.03
C ALA A 201 5.30 16.65 16.60
N GLU A 202 5.79 17.79 17.07
CA GLU A 202 7.17 18.25 16.80
C GLU A 202 8.23 17.29 17.35
N LEU A 203 8.07 16.86 18.60
CA LEU A 203 8.95 15.89 19.23
C LEU A 203 8.93 14.56 18.47
N LEU A 204 7.74 14.08 18.10
CA LEU A 204 7.58 12.81 17.40
C LEU A 204 8.21 12.86 16.00
N ALA A 205 7.95 13.93 15.24
CA ALA A 205 8.54 14.16 13.92
C ALA A 205 10.07 14.23 14.01
N THR A 206 10.59 15.02 14.96
CA THR A 206 12.04 15.18 15.17
C THR A 206 12.72 13.85 15.47
N LEU A 207 12.14 13.05 16.37
CA LEU A 207 12.69 11.74 16.72
C LEU A 207 12.58 10.72 15.58
N ALA A 208 11.52 10.80 14.77
CA ALA A 208 11.36 9.95 13.59
C ALA A 208 12.38 10.27 12.49
N LEU A 209 12.72 11.55 12.31
CA LEU A 209 13.76 12.02 11.39
C LEU A 209 15.19 11.73 11.88
N LYS A 210 15.38 11.40 13.16
CA LYS A 210 16.67 11.11 13.79
C LYS A 210 16.68 9.72 14.45
N PRO A 211 16.65 8.63 13.65
CA PRO A 211 16.48 7.26 14.16
C PRO A 211 17.60 6.79 15.11
N GLN A 212 18.79 7.38 15.03
CA GLN A 212 19.90 7.14 15.97
C GLN A 212 19.58 7.56 17.42
N GLY A 213 18.55 8.39 17.59
CA GLY A 213 18.14 8.96 18.87
C GLY A 213 18.88 10.25 19.22
N LEU A 214 18.31 10.98 20.17
CA LEU A 214 18.79 12.28 20.65
C LEU A 214 18.87 12.31 22.18
N SER A 215 19.82 13.05 22.71
CA SER A 215 19.87 13.46 24.11
C SER A 215 18.81 14.54 24.41
N ALA A 216 18.54 14.79 25.69
CA ALA A 216 17.60 15.87 26.07
C ALA A 216 18.11 17.26 25.63
N ASP A 217 19.43 17.46 25.61
CA ASP A 217 20.04 18.73 25.24
C ASP A 217 19.96 18.96 23.73
N GLU A 218 20.19 17.92 22.92
CA GLU A 218 19.98 17.97 21.45
C GLU A 218 18.51 18.21 21.09
N ILE A 219 17.57 17.57 21.79
CA ILE A 219 16.14 17.85 21.63
C ILE A 219 15.82 19.30 21.99
N GLY A 220 16.43 19.82 23.06
CA GLY A 220 16.31 21.22 23.45
C GLY A 220 16.74 22.17 22.34
N ALA A 221 17.92 21.95 21.77
CA ALA A 221 18.45 22.77 20.68
C ALA A 221 17.56 22.74 19.42
N LEU A 222 16.98 21.57 19.09
CA LEU A 222 16.21 21.40 17.85
C LEU A 222 14.73 21.80 17.95
N VAL A 223 14.12 21.62 19.13
CA VAL A 223 12.65 21.77 19.30
C VAL A 223 12.29 22.98 20.17
N TYR A 224 13.18 23.40 21.08
CA TYR A 224 12.91 24.46 22.06
C TYR A 224 13.94 25.60 21.92
N PRO A 225 13.85 26.43 20.86
CA PRO A 225 14.82 27.49 20.60
C PRO A 225 14.90 28.53 21.73
N ASP A 226 13.84 28.66 22.55
CA ASP A 226 13.77 29.54 23.72
C ASP A 226 14.69 29.13 24.90
N GLY A 227 15.47 28.05 24.77
CA GLY A 227 16.38 27.60 25.84
C GLY A 227 15.67 26.93 27.01
N THR A 228 14.63 26.15 26.72
CA THR A 228 13.84 25.44 27.76
C THR A 228 14.74 24.51 28.60
N PRO A 229 14.64 24.52 29.95
CA PRO A 229 15.49 23.67 30.79
C PRO A 229 15.32 22.15 30.51
N PRO A 230 16.40 21.36 30.57
CA PRO A 230 16.33 19.91 30.28
C PRO A 230 15.35 19.13 31.15
N ALA A 231 15.08 19.57 32.38
CA ALA A 231 14.09 18.92 33.25
C ALA A 231 12.66 18.99 32.67
N THR A 232 12.29 20.14 32.08
CA THR A 232 10.98 20.34 31.44
C THR A 232 10.86 19.49 30.18
N ILE A 233 11.91 19.43 29.37
CA ILE A 233 11.96 18.59 28.16
C ILE A 233 11.76 17.12 28.52
N ARG A 234 12.45 16.61 29.55
CA ARG A 234 12.26 15.24 30.04
C ARG A 234 10.82 15.00 30.53
N GLY A 235 10.21 16.01 31.15
CA GLY A 235 8.80 15.98 31.56
C GLY A 235 7.84 15.83 30.37
N GLU A 236 8.04 16.61 29.30
CA GLU A 236 7.23 16.51 28.08
C GLU A 236 7.46 15.18 27.35
N LEU A 237 8.70 14.69 27.27
CA LEU A 237 8.99 13.36 26.71
C LEU A 237 8.32 12.22 27.51
N LEU A 238 8.21 12.36 28.83
CA LEU A 238 7.46 11.42 29.67
C LEU A 238 5.95 11.48 29.39
N ARG A 239 5.39 12.68 29.20
CA ARG A 239 3.97 12.83 28.80
C ARG A 239 3.72 12.24 27.42
N LEU A 240 4.61 12.49 26.47
CA LEU A 240 4.56 11.90 25.13
C LEU A 240 4.59 10.38 25.21
N ARG A 241 5.54 9.79 25.96
CA ARG A 241 5.60 8.33 26.18
C ARG A 241 4.28 7.79 26.70
N ARG A 242 3.77 8.36 27.81
CA ARG A 242 2.49 7.95 28.39
C ARG A 242 1.33 8.06 27.41
N ARG A 243 1.35 9.06 26.52
CA ARG A 243 0.34 9.20 25.48
C ARG A 243 0.46 8.12 24.42
N LEU A 244 1.66 7.83 23.93
CA LEU A 244 1.90 6.76 22.95
C LEU A 244 1.54 5.38 23.51
N ASP A 245 1.84 5.12 24.79
CA ASP A 245 1.47 3.87 25.48
C ASP A 245 -0.06 3.63 25.50
N THR A 246 -0.87 4.68 25.40
CA THR A 246 -2.34 4.58 25.32
C THR A 246 -2.87 4.34 23.90
N ILE A 247 -2.00 4.38 22.88
CA ILE A 247 -2.38 4.31 21.47
C ILE A 247 -1.88 2.97 20.90
N PRO A 248 -2.78 2.00 20.66
CA PRO A 248 -2.39 0.72 20.06
C PRO A 248 -1.75 0.93 18.68
N GLY A 249 -0.55 0.39 18.49
CA GLY A 249 0.21 0.49 17.24
C GLY A 249 1.08 1.75 17.11
N ALA A 250 1.08 2.66 18.09
CA ALA A 250 2.04 3.75 18.14
C ALA A 250 3.48 3.23 18.39
N PRO A 251 4.52 3.96 17.95
CA PRO A 251 5.90 3.60 18.23
C PRO A 251 6.21 3.74 19.72
N ASN A 252 7.13 2.90 20.20
CA ASN A 252 7.64 2.99 21.56
C ASN A 252 8.69 4.10 21.64
N LEU A 253 8.63 4.91 22.69
CA LEU A 253 9.64 5.94 22.96
C LEU A 253 10.66 5.43 23.98
N GLU A 254 11.83 5.02 23.53
CA GLU A 254 12.93 4.62 24.40
C GLU A 254 13.67 5.85 24.96
N SER A 255 14.52 5.64 25.97
CA SER A 255 15.34 6.68 26.57
C SER A 255 16.78 6.20 26.70
N ARG A 256 17.74 7.14 26.65
CA ARG A 256 19.20 6.92 26.67
C ARG A 256 19.74 6.21 25.40
N PRO A 257 19.83 6.91 24.24
CA PRO A 257 19.20 8.20 23.91
C PRO A 257 17.68 8.07 23.67
N TYR A 258 16.97 9.20 23.62
CA TYR A 258 15.55 9.20 23.24
C TYR A 258 15.42 8.86 21.77
N ARG A 259 14.70 7.79 21.45
CA ARG A 259 14.48 7.30 20.08
C ARG A 259 13.15 6.58 19.98
N LEU A 260 12.59 6.53 18.77
CA LEU A 260 11.42 5.73 18.49
C LEU A 260 11.85 4.31 18.10
N THR A 261 11.19 3.31 18.67
CA THR A 261 11.30 1.92 18.24
C THR A 261 9.95 1.41 17.75
N GLY A 262 9.98 0.74 16.59
CA GLY A 262 8.79 0.45 15.80
C GLY A 262 8.59 1.47 14.66
N PRO A 263 7.84 1.08 13.62
CA PRO A 263 7.76 1.89 12.42
C PRO A 263 6.75 3.04 12.57
N LEU A 264 7.21 4.25 12.26
CA LEU A 264 6.42 5.47 12.16
C LEU A 264 6.68 6.14 10.82
N LEU A 265 5.65 6.22 9.98
CA LEU A 265 5.67 7.00 8.75
C LEU A 265 5.33 8.46 9.05
N ILE A 266 5.82 9.38 8.23
CA ILE A 266 5.42 10.78 8.25
C ILE A 266 4.82 11.10 6.89
N ASP A 267 3.58 11.59 6.84
CA ASP A 267 2.90 11.88 5.58
C ASP A 267 3.66 12.88 4.70
N ALA A 268 4.27 13.92 5.29
CA ALA A 268 5.11 14.87 4.57
C ALA A 268 6.31 14.22 3.86
N VAL A 269 6.91 13.19 4.47
CA VAL A 269 7.99 12.40 3.84
C VAL A 269 7.44 11.53 2.72
N GLN A 270 6.25 10.95 2.90
CA GLN A 270 5.59 10.14 1.87
C GLN A 270 5.20 10.98 0.65
N VAL A 271 4.75 12.22 0.84
CA VAL A 271 4.45 13.17 -0.25
C VAL A 271 5.68 13.34 -1.13
N THR A 272 6.84 13.68 -0.55
CA THR A 272 8.09 13.85 -1.29
C THR A 272 8.47 12.58 -2.07
N GLU A 273 8.18 11.41 -1.51
CA GLU A 273 8.47 10.11 -2.11
C GLU A 273 7.55 9.79 -3.30
N HIS A 274 6.27 10.17 -3.25
CA HIS A 274 5.35 10.13 -4.40
C HIS A 274 5.77 11.11 -5.51
N LEU A 275 6.16 12.33 -5.14
CA LEU A 275 6.63 13.33 -6.10
C LEU A 275 7.86 12.84 -6.88
N ARG A 276 8.79 12.15 -6.21
CA ARG A 276 9.96 11.53 -6.88
C ARG A 276 9.60 10.46 -7.91
N ARG A 277 8.43 9.83 -7.79
CA ARG A 277 7.91 8.85 -8.76
C ARG A 277 7.06 9.48 -9.87
N GLY A 278 6.79 10.79 -9.80
CA GLY A 278 5.84 11.46 -10.70
C GLY A 278 4.37 11.17 -10.37
N GLU A 279 4.10 10.64 -9.17
CA GLU A 279 2.75 10.27 -8.69
C GLU A 279 2.07 11.51 -8.07
N HIS A 280 1.79 12.51 -8.92
CA HIS A 280 1.29 13.82 -8.49
C HIS A 280 -0.09 13.76 -7.85
N ASP A 281 -0.95 12.85 -8.32
CA ASP A 281 -2.30 12.69 -7.79
C ASP A 281 -2.26 12.10 -6.37
N GLU A 282 -1.47 11.06 -6.16
CA GLU A 282 -1.23 10.42 -4.87
C GLU A 282 -0.57 11.38 -3.88
N ALA A 283 0.36 12.20 -4.33
CA ALA A 283 0.98 13.23 -3.52
C ALA A 283 -0.05 14.25 -3.00
N LEU A 284 -0.95 14.74 -3.86
CA LEU A 284 -2.04 15.64 -3.46
C LEU A 284 -3.13 14.95 -2.64
N GLU A 285 -3.30 13.63 -2.75
CA GLU A 285 -4.22 12.90 -1.89
C GLU A 285 -3.77 12.91 -0.42
N LEU A 286 -2.45 12.79 -0.22
CA LEU A 286 -1.82 12.86 1.10
C LEU A 286 -1.71 14.31 1.60
N TYR A 287 -1.35 15.24 0.73
CA TYR A 287 -1.10 16.64 1.05
C TYR A 287 -2.39 17.47 1.00
N ARG A 288 -2.96 17.77 2.15
CA ARG A 288 -4.14 18.63 2.31
C ARG A 288 -3.82 19.95 3.02
N GLY A 289 -2.56 20.36 2.99
CA GLY A 289 -2.10 21.59 3.63
C GLY A 289 -1.27 21.33 4.89
N ALA A 290 -0.23 22.14 5.09
CA ALA A 290 0.64 22.03 6.26
C ALA A 290 -0.12 22.29 7.58
N SER A 291 -0.03 21.33 8.50
CA SER A 291 -0.24 21.55 9.93
C SER A 291 1.02 22.23 10.52
N LEU A 292 0.95 22.73 11.76
CA LEU A 292 2.12 23.29 12.46
C LEU A 292 2.77 24.51 11.76
N THR A 293 1.97 25.37 11.13
CA THR A 293 2.46 26.57 10.40
C THR A 293 3.23 27.58 11.26
N HIS A 294 3.13 27.48 12.58
CA HIS A 294 3.83 28.32 13.55
C HIS A 294 4.89 27.56 14.37
N SER A 295 5.27 26.35 13.95
CA SER A 295 6.33 25.61 14.61
C SER A 295 7.66 26.34 14.47
N GLU A 296 8.47 26.31 15.53
CA GLU A 296 9.85 26.79 15.54
C GLU A 296 10.85 25.63 15.67
N ALA A 297 10.38 24.38 15.66
CA ALA A 297 11.23 23.22 15.70
C ALA A 297 11.92 23.03 14.34
N GLU A 298 13.23 23.29 14.27
CA GLU A 298 14.01 23.34 13.02
C GLU A 298 13.75 22.12 12.11
N PRO A 299 13.81 20.85 12.59
CA PRO A 299 13.57 19.68 11.73
C PRO A 299 12.16 19.63 11.13
N VAL A 300 11.17 20.18 11.82
CA VAL A 300 9.75 20.19 11.40
C VAL A 300 9.53 21.31 10.38
N VAL A 301 10.07 22.49 10.66
CA VAL A 301 10.02 23.64 9.74
C VAL A 301 10.68 23.28 8.41
N ASP A 302 11.86 22.66 8.45
CA ASP A 302 12.58 22.24 7.25
C ASP A 302 11.82 21.15 6.49
N LEU A 303 11.24 20.17 7.19
CA LEU A 303 10.42 19.13 6.56
C LEU A 303 9.21 19.75 5.85
N LEU A 304 8.41 20.57 6.54
CA LEU A 304 7.20 21.14 5.96
C LEU A 304 7.51 22.09 4.80
N ARG A 305 8.53 22.95 4.94
CA ARG A 305 8.95 23.88 3.87
C ARG A 305 9.49 23.14 2.65
N SER A 306 10.30 22.10 2.86
CA SER A 306 10.83 21.30 1.74
C SER A 306 9.75 20.50 1.04
N THR A 307 8.80 19.92 1.79
CA THR A 307 7.65 19.20 1.21
C THR A 307 6.74 20.15 0.43
N SER A 308 6.35 21.31 0.98
CA SER A 308 5.48 22.27 0.30
C SER A 308 6.14 22.87 -0.94
N GLY A 309 7.43 23.23 -0.84
CA GLY A 309 8.22 23.72 -1.97
C GLY A 309 8.35 22.68 -3.08
N SER A 310 8.67 21.43 -2.74
CA SER A 310 8.78 20.34 -3.74
C SER A 310 7.44 20.05 -4.41
N LEU A 311 6.34 20.11 -3.64
CA LEU A 311 4.99 19.95 -4.19
C LEU A 311 4.68 21.05 -5.20
N ARG A 312 4.89 22.31 -4.83
CA ARG A 312 4.69 23.47 -5.72
C ARG A 312 5.46 23.31 -7.03
N GLU A 313 6.76 23.06 -6.95
CA GLU A 313 7.60 22.92 -8.15
C GLU A 313 7.15 21.77 -9.05
N ALA A 314 6.76 20.63 -8.47
CA ALA A 314 6.21 19.52 -9.24
C ALA A 314 4.89 19.89 -9.95
N MET A 315 4.03 20.68 -9.31
CA MET A 315 2.78 21.15 -9.91
C MET A 315 3.02 22.12 -11.08
N LEU A 316 4.02 22.98 -10.98
CA LEU A 316 4.37 23.93 -12.03
C LEU A 316 5.08 23.29 -13.23
N SER A 317 5.80 22.18 -12.99
CA SER A 317 6.59 21.50 -14.02
C SER A 317 5.76 20.52 -14.84
N ASP A 318 5.15 19.53 -14.19
CA ASP A 318 4.71 18.29 -14.86
C ASP A 318 3.29 17.83 -14.48
N ALA A 319 2.53 18.61 -13.69
CA ALA A 319 1.18 18.23 -13.31
C ALA A 319 0.18 18.37 -14.46
N THR A 320 -0.83 17.49 -14.46
CA THR A 320 -1.98 17.63 -15.36
C THR A 320 -2.79 18.88 -14.99
N PRO A 321 -3.53 19.49 -15.93
CA PRO A 321 -4.40 20.62 -15.62
C PRO A 321 -5.38 20.34 -14.48
N GLU A 322 -5.92 19.11 -14.40
CA GLU A 322 -6.83 18.68 -13.34
C GLU A 322 -6.12 18.59 -11.98
N THR A 323 -4.92 18.02 -11.95
CA THR A 323 -4.09 17.93 -10.75
C THR A 323 -3.70 19.32 -10.25
N LEU A 324 -3.27 20.21 -11.13
CA LEU A 324 -2.92 21.60 -10.81
C LEU A 324 -4.11 22.38 -10.23
N LEU A 325 -5.30 22.22 -10.80
CA LEU A 325 -6.51 22.86 -10.27
C LEU A 325 -6.80 22.44 -8.83
N ARG A 326 -6.66 21.15 -8.48
CA ARG A 326 -6.83 20.69 -7.08
C ARG A 326 -5.75 21.23 -6.16
N TYR A 327 -4.53 21.44 -6.66
CA TYR A 327 -3.47 22.09 -5.89
C TYR A 327 -3.83 23.55 -5.55
N LEU A 328 -4.44 24.28 -6.50
CA LEU A 328 -4.86 25.67 -6.29
C LEU A 328 -5.97 25.84 -5.24
N ASP A 329 -6.69 24.76 -4.90
CA ASP A 329 -7.65 24.75 -3.78
C ASP A 329 -6.98 24.70 -2.39
N LEU A 330 -5.66 24.47 -2.32
CA LEU A 330 -4.93 24.42 -1.05
C LEU A 330 -4.72 25.84 -0.48
N PRO A 331 -4.78 26.00 0.87
CA PRO A 331 -4.57 27.29 1.52
C PRO A 331 -3.26 28.00 1.13
N GLU A 332 -2.22 27.22 0.87
CA GLU A 332 -0.86 27.69 0.57
C GLU A 332 -0.73 28.26 -0.85
N ALA A 333 -1.58 27.78 -1.77
CA ALA A 333 -1.63 28.26 -3.14
C ALA A 333 -2.50 29.52 -3.29
N THR A 334 -3.25 29.91 -2.25
CA THR A 334 -4.20 31.04 -2.29
C THR A 334 -3.56 32.32 -2.80
N ASP A 335 -2.33 32.62 -2.36
CA ASP A 335 -1.62 33.86 -2.69
C ASP A 335 -0.45 33.62 -3.68
N ASP A 336 -0.32 32.42 -4.25
CA ASP A 336 0.73 32.07 -5.19
C ASP A 336 0.37 32.45 -6.64
N VAL A 337 0.59 33.71 -6.97
CA VAL A 337 0.27 34.31 -8.28
C VAL A 337 0.84 33.51 -9.45
N GLU A 338 2.05 32.94 -9.31
CA GLU A 338 2.69 32.17 -10.36
C GLU A 338 1.93 30.86 -10.65
N SER A 339 1.51 30.13 -9.61
CA SER A 339 0.70 28.92 -9.75
C SER A 339 -0.65 29.19 -10.41
N TRP A 340 -1.31 30.29 -10.07
CA TRP A 340 -2.54 30.70 -10.74
C TRP A 340 -2.31 31.09 -12.21
N HIS A 341 -1.20 31.76 -12.54
CA HIS A 341 -0.83 32.03 -13.93
C HIS A 341 -0.48 30.77 -14.72
N MET A 342 0.17 29.79 -14.09
CA MET A 342 0.47 28.50 -14.71
C MET A 342 -0.82 27.80 -15.16
N ALA A 343 -1.88 27.85 -14.34
CA ALA A 343 -3.19 27.30 -14.74
C ALA A 343 -3.72 27.95 -16.03
N LEU A 344 -3.56 29.26 -16.23
CA LEU A 344 -3.94 29.91 -17.50
C LEU A 344 -3.07 29.48 -18.69
N THR A 345 -1.86 29.02 -18.44
CA THR A 345 -0.95 28.54 -19.49
C THR A 345 -1.33 27.14 -19.94
N VAL A 346 -1.66 26.24 -19.01
CA VAL A 346 -1.97 24.84 -19.31
C VAL A 346 -3.45 24.59 -19.66
N LEU A 347 -4.38 25.44 -19.20
CA LEU A 347 -5.81 25.26 -19.46
C LEU A 347 -6.18 25.63 -20.91
N PRO A 348 -6.97 24.79 -21.61
CA PRO A 348 -7.48 25.10 -22.94
C PRO A 348 -8.23 26.44 -23.00
N PRO A 349 -8.12 27.24 -24.08
CA PRO A 349 -8.70 28.60 -24.13
C PRO A 349 -10.20 28.72 -23.83
N ARG A 350 -10.97 27.64 -24.01
CA ARG A 350 -12.43 27.59 -23.75
C ARG A 350 -12.81 26.83 -22.49
N ALA A 351 -11.84 26.46 -21.64
CA ALA A 351 -12.11 25.77 -20.39
C ALA A 351 -12.85 26.72 -19.42
N PRO A 352 -14.01 26.31 -18.85
CA PRO A 352 -14.80 27.17 -17.96
C PRO A 352 -14.01 27.59 -16.70
N GLN A 353 -13.06 26.77 -16.25
CA GLN A 353 -12.19 27.04 -15.10
C GLN A 353 -11.33 28.30 -15.28
N ARG A 354 -11.04 28.72 -16.52
CA ARG A 354 -10.27 29.96 -16.77
C ARG A 354 -10.95 31.20 -16.20
N ALA A 355 -12.27 31.26 -16.19
CA ALA A 355 -13.01 32.40 -15.61
C ALA A 355 -12.80 32.48 -14.09
N ILE A 356 -12.75 31.34 -13.41
CA ILE A 356 -12.48 31.24 -11.96
C ILE A 356 -11.05 31.73 -11.67
N VAL A 357 -10.07 31.20 -12.43
CA VAL A 357 -8.65 31.57 -12.28
C VAL A 357 -8.42 33.08 -12.52
N LEU A 358 -9.00 33.65 -13.57
CA LEU A 358 -8.88 35.09 -13.85
C LEU A 358 -9.49 35.94 -12.75
N THR A 359 -10.68 35.57 -12.26
CA THR A 359 -11.35 36.29 -11.16
C THR A 359 -10.48 36.30 -9.90
N HIS A 360 -9.83 35.18 -9.58
CA HIS A 360 -8.93 35.09 -8.43
C HIS A 360 -7.67 35.95 -8.59
N LEU A 361 -7.07 35.96 -9.78
CA LEU A 361 -5.91 36.81 -10.10
C LEU A 361 -6.24 38.31 -10.02
N GLU A 362 -7.43 38.73 -10.48
CA GLU A 362 -7.90 40.12 -10.34
C GLU A 362 -8.07 40.53 -8.87
N GLN A 363 -8.56 39.61 -8.02
CA GLN A 363 -8.67 39.83 -6.57
C GLN A 363 -7.28 39.95 -5.92
N LEU A 364 -6.31 39.13 -6.33
CA LEU A 364 -4.92 39.21 -5.87
C LEU A 364 -4.28 40.55 -6.23
N ASP A 365 -4.39 40.99 -7.49
CA ASP A 365 -3.86 42.27 -7.95
C ASP A 365 -4.50 43.45 -7.21
N THR A 366 -5.81 43.39 -6.98
CA THR A 366 -6.52 44.41 -6.19
C THR A 366 -6.00 44.49 -4.75
N ARG A 367 -5.77 43.34 -4.10
CA ARG A 367 -5.20 43.29 -2.74
C ARG A 367 -3.77 43.86 -2.70
N LEU A 368 -2.93 43.51 -3.68
CA LEU A 368 -1.55 44.02 -3.78
C LEU A 368 -1.49 45.54 -3.97
N ARG A 369 -2.42 46.11 -4.75
CA ARG A 369 -2.52 47.58 -4.94
C ARG A 369 -3.03 48.31 -3.71
N GLN A 370 -3.78 47.66 -2.83
CA GLN A 370 -4.28 48.25 -1.59
C GLN A 370 -3.29 48.17 -0.42
N ALA A 371 -2.32 47.25 -0.50
CA ALA A 371 -1.29 47.07 0.52
C ALA A 371 -0.06 47.98 0.33
N ASN A 372 0.12 48.53 -0.88
CA ASN A 372 1.11 49.56 -1.22
C ASN A 372 0.47 50.95 -1.15
#